data_AF-A0A8H7PLG8-F1
#
_entry.id   AF-A0A8H7PLG8-F1
#
_cell.length_a   1.000
_cell.length_b   1.000
_cell.length_c   1.000
_cell.angle_alpha   90.00
_cell.angle_beta   90.00
_cell.angle_gamma   90.00
#
_symmetry.space_group_name_H-M   'P 1'
#
loop_
_entity.id
_entity.type
_entity.pdbx_description
1 polymer ?
#
loop_
_entity_poly.entity_id
_entity_poly.type
_entity_poly.pdbx_seq_one_letter_code
_entity_poly.pdbx_strand_id
1 'polypeptide(L)'
;MSVVSGNPISVERFDLNADSGTYSQHVESTKLPTGKRSTPLSSVKHNFIISTGRESYIVKAAGRQQNYGISSSAAVPTTTQLSSALPPKSTSSQANVQGSTVPLAPPTVTTALSNNSGSSTITSQTSQIEVHLKCNIDATFCNKVANAFGSVILELGKVLQSKNKIIVDASYYHFCDNQCRNTTYGWALPSSQYTLPNLNGVDPNYLYPQALAKQLSPYNSTQWSSEGGQIYDISAEFNHDAYLSGLQQNSSLPANGTTVPTGGLFWFQGDPSIGPEQIDMEYIILHELIHGLGFLSSWGIYFLGPDSPYFPSVQGLINTSSLQIVTLTPNSYTDSKTGAVYLTGFMAGMIFDKFLIANTTVGNHSQSLAVIGDNFQNFCLQNDEAYVVNFINQFDKSDYASDAEYLYQLMNTNHGLGLNMSSLSTTNLYSSGQLLPPSNLGLYTTYNGTNIEASRGNFKPGLTISHFDDSYLTTPDFLMCHSYQTGMTLQDITAQVYDNSAALYYNTTQNGTVAQNAYNYTIGPGILNILNIMGYGTITNNASYPAAFSSDKEFEPKTRNGCSSKGSSGYSQQSAGSSWRYGWSSWTLVAGASFWIILAVCTSSTLLVGNI
;
A
#
# COMPACT_ATOMS: atom_id res chain seq x y z
N MET A 1 30.37 22.86 43.97
CA MET A 1 29.88 24.12 43.36
C MET A 1 28.40 23.93 43.07
N SER A 2 27.64 24.96 43.45
CA SER A 2 26.17 25.11 43.50
C SER A 2 25.31 24.19 42.64
N VAL A 3 24.38 23.50 43.31
CA VAL A 3 23.10 23.04 42.77
C VAL A 3 22.17 24.26 42.72
N VAL A 4 21.52 24.49 41.58
CA VAL A 4 20.42 25.45 41.46
C VAL A 4 19.19 24.68 41.00
N SER A 5 18.20 24.66 41.88
CA SER A 5 16.84 24.15 41.68
C SER A 5 16.00 25.16 40.91
N GLY A 6 15.40 24.75 39.79
CA GLY A 6 14.34 25.47 39.09
C GLY A 6 12.99 24.77 39.30
N ASN A 7 12.00 25.53 39.74
CA ASN A 7 10.63 25.14 40.06
C ASN A 7 9.79 24.73 38.82
N PRO A 8 8.65 24.03 39.02
CA PRO A 8 7.89 23.36 37.97
C PRO A 8 7.00 24.33 37.18
N ILE A 9 6.89 24.11 35.86
CA ILE A 9 5.91 24.79 35.01
C ILE A 9 4.62 23.97 35.00
N SER A 10 3.54 24.66 35.31
CA SER A 10 2.15 24.22 35.35
C SER A 10 1.61 23.84 33.99
N VAL A 11 0.83 22.76 33.98
CA VAL A 11 -0.04 22.31 32.89
C VAL A 11 -1.22 23.28 32.77
N GLU A 12 -1.38 23.91 31.61
CA GLU A 12 -2.62 24.59 31.23
C GLU A 12 -3.26 23.85 30.06
N ARG A 13 -4.49 23.41 30.33
CA ARG A 13 -5.38 22.65 29.46
C ARG A 13 -6.05 23.65 28.51
N PHE A 14 -5.84 23.51 27.20
CA PHE A 14 -6.64 24.23 26.21
C PHE A 14 -7.67 23.27 25.62
N ASP A 15 -8.92 23.47 26.05
CA ASP A 15 -10.10 22.94 25.38
C ASP A 15 -10.27 23.71 24.05
N LEU A 16 -10.22 23.01 22.92
CA LEU A 16 -10.68 23.54 21.65
C LEU A 16 -12.02 22.88 21.31
N ASN A 17 -13.08 23.62 21.60
CA ASN A 17 -14.39 23.41 21.02
C ASN A 17 -14.30 23.54 19.50
N ALA A 18 -14.79 22.51 18.83
CA ALA A 18 -15.19 22.57 17.44
C ALA A 18 -16.38 23.51 17.31
N ASP A 19 -16.29 24.50 16.41
CA ASP A 19 -17.47 25.04 15.77
C ASP A 19 -17.16 25.55 14.36
N SER A 20 -18.09 25.20 13.49
CA SER A 20 -18.21 25.51 12.07
C SER A 20 -18.24 27.01 11.76
N GLY A 21 -17.72 27.41 10.59
CA GLY A 21 -17.94 28.75 10.07
C GLY A 21 -17.35 28.97 8.68
N THR A 22 -18.20 28.80 7.67
CA THR A 22 -18.02 29.28 6.29
C THR A 22 -17.63 30.77 6.25
N TYR A 23 -16.58 31.12 5.50
CA TYR A 23 -16.24 32.52 5.22
C TYR A 23 -16.48 32.84 3.74
N SER A 24 -17.53 33.63 3.49
CA SER A 24 -17.77 34.34 2.24
C SER A 24 -17.10 35.71 2.31
N GLN A 25 -16.28 36.06 1.31
CA GLN A 25 -15.64 37.37 1.24
C GLN A 25 -16.63 38.42 0.72
N HIS A 26 -17.05 39.33 1.59
CA HIS A 26 -17.71 40.57 1.22
C HIS A 26 -16.65 41.66 1.01
N VAL A 27 -16.63 42.22 -0.21
CA VAL A 27 -15.83 43.39 -0.59
C VAL A 27 -16.48 44.64 -0.03
N GLU A 28 -15.72 45.49 0.66
CA GLU A 28 -16.11 46.88 0.87
C GLU A 28 -14.92 47.82 0.63
N SER A 29 -15.19 48.82 -0.20
CA SER A 29 -14.24 49.79 -0.74
C SER A 29 -14.20 51.06 0.11
N THR A 30 -13.02 51.60 0.38
CA THR A 30 -12.87 53.01 0.78
C THR A 30 -11.71 53.68 0.05
N LYS A 31 -11.99 54.88 -0.47
CA LYS A 31 -11.17 55.72 -1.35
C LYS A 31 -10.25 56.67 -0.55
N LEU A 32 -8.96 56.70 -0.95
CA LEU A 32 -8.06 57.86 -1.27
C LEU A 32 -7.79 58.97 -0.19
N PRO A 33 -6.58 59.58 -0.13
CA PRO A 33 -6.04 60.37 -1.24
C PRO A 33 -4.51 60.33 -1.55
N THR A 34 -4.26 60.87 -2.73
CA THR A 34 -3.05 61.01 -3.56
C THR A 34 -1.88 61.83 -2.97
N GLY A 35 -0.63 61.44 -3.27
CA GLY A 35 0.57 62.28 -3.05
C GLY A 35 1.90 61.73 -3.61
N LYS A 36 2.30 62.28 -4.77
CA LYS A 36 3.56 62.27 -5.57
C LYS A 36 4.95 61.83 -5.00
N ARG A 37 5.71 61.21 -5.93
CA ARG A 37 7.17 61.29 -6.29
C ARG A 37 8.29 60.61 -5.47
N SER A 38 8.80 59.51 -6.07
CA SER A 38 10.21 59.18 -6.41
C SER A 38 11.38 59.43 -5.43
N THR A 39 12.04 58.34 -5.00
CA THR A 39 13.51 58.09 -5.09
C THR A 39 13.81 56.61 -4.74
N PRO A 40 14.85 55.98 -5.32
CA PRO A 40 15.14 54.56 -5.10
C PRO A 40 15.95 54.34 -3.82
N LEU A 41 15.46 53.48 -2.93
CA LEU A 41 16.18 53.02 -1.74
C LEU A 41 17.27 52.01 -2.15
N SER A 42 18.49 52.32 -1.74
CA SER A 42 19.68 51.48 -1.81
C SER A 42 19.46 50.17 -1.04
N SER A 43 19.81 49.05 -1.67
CA SER A 43 19.83 47.75 -0.99
C SER A 43 20.97 47.68 0.02
N VAL A 44 20.59 47.56 1.29
CA VAL A 44 21.49 47.30 2.42
C VAL A 44 21.96 45.85 2.35
N LYS A 45 23.24 45.64 2.01
CA LYS A 45 23.88 44.31 2.07
C LYS A 45 24.11 43.94 3.54
N HIS A 46 23.43 42.89 4.01
CA HIS A 46 23.70 42.29 5.32
C HIS A 46 24.79 41.24 5.16
N ASN A 47 25.93 41.46 5.82
CA ASN A 47 26.98 40.45 5.97
C ASN A 47 26.74 39.73 7.30
N PHE A 48 26.63 38.40 7.28
CA PHE A 48 26.60 37.59 8.49
C PHE A 48 28.03 37.21 8.89
N ILE A 49 28.35 37.38 10.17
CA ILE A 49 29.59 36.91 10.79
C ILE A 49 29.20 35.73 11.67
N ILE A 50 29.68 34.53 11.33
CA ILE A 50 29.60 33.36 12.20
C ILE A 50 30.97 33.22 12.87
N SER A 51 31.00 33.33 14.20
CA SER A 51 32.22 33.15 15.00
C SER A 51 32.22 31.78 15.64
N THR A 52 33.24 30.97 15.35
CA THR A 52 33.54 29.78 16.14
C THR A 52 34.94 29.92 16.72
N GLY A 53 35.01 30.39 17.97
CA GLY A 53 36.09 30.17 18.94
C GLY A 53 37.53 30.64 18.62
N ARG A 54 38.05 30.47 17.40
CA ARG A 54 39.44 30.80 17.03
C ARG A 54 39.65 31.31 15.59
N GLU A 55 38.66 31.32 14.71
CA GLU A 55 38.81 31.95 13.37
C GLU A 55 37.49 32.60 12.87
N SER A 56 37.63 33.65 12.05
CA SER A 56 36.52 34.40 11.43
C SER A 56 36.59 34.27 9.91
N TYR A 57 35.49 33.82 9.29
CA TYR A 57 35.38 33.71 7.83
C TYR A 57 34.34 34.71 7.29
N ILE A 58 34.68 35.41 6.20
CA ILE A 58 33.74 36.26 5.46
C ILE A 58 33.20 35.44 4.29
N VAL A 59 31.93 35.03 4.36
CA VAL A 59 31.25 34.37 3.25
C VAL A 59 30.62 35.45 2.34
N LYS A 60 31.13 35.58 1.11
CA LYS A 60 30.50 36.40 0.07
C LYS A 60 29.55 35.52 -0.76
N ALA A 61 28.25 35.76 -0.66
CA ALA A 61 27.29 35.13 -1.56
C ALA A 61 27.44 35.72 -2.98
N ALA A 62 27.84 34.89 -3.94
CA ALA A 62 27.82 35.21 -5.36
C ALA A 62 26.43 34.86 -5.93
N GLY A 63 25.50 35.81 -5.89
CA GLY A 63 24.21 35.67 -6.56
C GLY A 63 24.38 35.85 -8.07
N ARG A 64 24.15 34.79 -8.84
CA ARG A 64 24.02 34.83 -10.31
C ARG A 64 22.58 35.26 -10.63
N GLN A 65 22.38 36.53 -11.01
CA GLN A 65 21.10 36.96 -11.57
C GLN A 65 20.98 36.45 -13.01
N GLN A 66 20.04 35.54 -13.27
CA GLN A 66 19.51 35.31 -14.61
C GLN A 66 18.16 36.02 -14.72
N ASN A 67 18.08 36.98 -15.63
CA ASN A 67 16.86 37.66 -16.03
C ASN A 67 16.00 36.69 -16.85
N TYR A 68 14.88 36.23 -16.30
CA TYR A 68 13.78 35.68 -17.08
C TYR A 68 12.72 36.77 -17.26
N GLY A 69 12.68 37.34 -18.47
CA GLY A 69 11.58 38.18 -18.92
C GLY A 69 10.39 37.29 -19.28
N ILE A 70 9.30 37.40 -18.51
CA ILE A 70 8.03 36.76 -18.84
C ILE A 70 7.23 37.74 -19.70
N SER A 71 7.10 37.44 -20.98
CA SER A 71 6.18 38.08 -21.91
C SER A 71 4.84 37.34 -21.85
N SER A 72 3.82 37.96 -21.26
CA SER A 72 2.44 37.47 -21.26
C SER A 72 1.72 37.92 -22.53
N SER A 73 1.52 37.03 -23.49
CA SER A 73 0.53 37.21 -24.56
C SER A 73 -0.51 36.09 -24.46
N ALA A 74 -1.62 36.38 -23.77
CA ALA A 74 -2.79 35.53 -23.75
C ALA A 74 -3.57 35.74 -25.06
N ALA A 75 -3.65 34.70 -25.89
CA ALA A 75 -4.60 34.62 -26.99
C ALA A 75 -5.78 33.75 -26.52
N VAL A 76 -6.95 34.38 -26.44
CA VAL A 76 -8.25 33.76 -26.19
C VAL A 76 -8.66 32.94 -27.42
N PRO A 77 -8.99 31.64 -27.31
CA PRO A 77 -9.68 30.95 -28.40
C PRO A 77 -11.19 31.12 -28.24
N THR A 78 -11.77 31.75 -29.25
CA THR A 78 -13.20 31.93 -29.50
C THR A 78 -13.94 30.60 -29.57
N THR A 79 -15.04 30.50 -28.84
CA THR A 79 -15.98 29.39 -28.83
C THR A 79 -16.81 29.38 -30.11
N THR A 80 -16.65 28.37 -30.96
CA THR A 80 -17.58 28.11 -32.08
C THR A 80 -18.54 27.00 -31.67
N GLN A 81 -19.80 27.36 -31.43
CA GLN A 81 -20.90 26.41 -31.30
C GLN A 81 -21.14 25.72 -32.64
N LEU A 82 -21.14 24.38 -32.64
CA LEU A 82 -21.75 23.57 -33.68
C LEU A 82 -22.75 22.64 -33.02
N SER A 83 -24.03 22.89 -33.30
CA SER A 83 -25.14 22.00 -33.08
C SER A 83 -25.04 20.81 -34.03
N SER A 84 -25.03 19.59 -33.49
CA SER A 84 -25.29 18.39 -34.28
C SER A 84 -26.33 17.53 -33.58
N ALA A 85 -27.37 17.25 -34.36
CA ALA A 85 -28.58 16.55 -33.95
C ALA A 85 -28.32 15.06 -33.69
N LEU A 86 -29.04 14.53 -32.71
CA LEU A 86 -29.17 13.11 -32.40
C LEU A 86 -29.69 12.31 -33.61
N PRO A 87 -29.07 11.18 -33.99
CA PRO A 87 -29.71 10.20 -34.86
C PRO A 87 -30.69 9.31 -34.07
N PRO A 88 -31.76 8.80 -34.73
CA PRO A 88 -32.84 8.11 -34.06
C PRO A 88 -32.46 6.68 -33.63
N LYS A 89 -32.99 6.33 -32.46
CA LYS A 89 -32.96 5.01 -31.81
C LYS A 89 -33.54 3.94 -32.75
N SER A 90 -32.72 3.01 -33.21
CA SER A 90 -33.19 1.82 -33.93
C SER A 90 -33.65 0.75 -32.93
N THR A 91 -34.94 0.45 -32.96
CA THR A 91 -35.54 -0.72 -32.32
C THR A 91 -35.16 -1.97 -33.11
N SER A 92 -34.26 -2.80 -32.58
CA SER A 92 -34.08 -4.17 -33.05
C SER A 92 -34.89 -5.14 -32.18
N SER A 93 -35.76 -5.88 -32.85
CA SER A 93 -36.61 -6.94 -32.33
C SER A 93 -35.78 -8.11 -31.79
N GLN A 94 -35.97 -8.47 -30.52
CA GLN A 94 -35.45 -9.70 -29.93
C GLN A 94 -36.14 -10.92 -30.55
N ALA A 95 -35.34 -11.78 -31.19
CA ALA A 95 -35.74 -13.13 -31.53
C ALA A 95 -35.56 -14.02 -30.29
N ASN A 96 -36.66 -14.63 -29.86
CA ASN A 96 -36.79 -15.47 -28.70
C ASN A 96 -36.18 -16.86 -28.99
N VAL A 97 -35.03 -17.18 -28.39
CA VAL A 97 -34.48 -18.54 -28.36
C VAL A 97 -34.39 -18.96 -26.89
N GLN A 98 -35.43 -19.66 -26.44
CA GLN A 98 -35.45 -20.35 -25.15
C GLN A 98 -34.49 -21.55 -25.19
N GLY A 99 -33.25 -21.34 -24.76
CA GLY A 99 -32.36 -22.39 -24.28
C GLY A 99 -32.52 -22.55 -22.78
N SER A 100 -33.06 -23.68 -22.33
CA SER A 100 -33.25 -24.01 -20.93
C SER A 100 -31.89 -24.21 -20.24
N THR A 101 -31.40 -23.19 -19.55
CA THR A 101 -30.29 -23.30 -18.60
C THR A 101 -30.86 -23.56 -17.22
N VAL A 102 -30.71 -24.80 -16.73
CA VAL A 102 -30.93 -25.09 -15.31
C VAL A 102 -29.91 -24.26 -14.52
N PRO A 103 -30.32 -23.37 -13.61
CA PRO A 103 -29.38 -22.59 -12.82
C PRO A 103 -28.56 -23.55 -11.95
N LEU A 104 -27.23 -23.53 -12.11
CA LEU A 104 -26.32 -24.10 -11.12
C LEU A 104 -26.64 -23.43 -9.78
N ALA A 105 -26.83 -24.23 -8.73
CA ALA A 105 -27.05 -23.72 -7.38
C ALA A 105 -25.92 -22.74 -7.00
N PRO A 106 -26.23 -21.62 -6.33
CA PRO A 106 -25.21 -20.68 -5.92
C PRO A 106 -24.13 -21.38 -5.07
N PRO A 107 -22.85 -21.04 -5.25
CA PRO A 107 -21.78 -21.61 -4.44
C PRO A 107 -22.08 -21.43 -2.96
N THR A 108 -22.13 -22.52 -2.21
CA THR A 108 -22.42 -22.51 -0.78
C THR A 108 -21.14 -22.19 -0.01
N VAL A 109 -21.09 -21.01 0.62
CA VAL A 109 -20.04 -20.67 1.59
C VAL A 109 -20.33 -21.44 2.88
N THR A 110 -19.34 -22.19 3.36
CA THR A 110 -19.46 -22.87 4.65
C THR A 110 -18.71 -22.06 5.70
N THR A 111 -19.46 -21.48 6.64
CA THR A 111 -18.89 -20.75 7.78
C THR A 111 -18.93 -21.67 9.00
N ALA A 112 -17.77 -22.17 9.42
CA ALA A 112 -17.65 -22.89 10.68
C ALA A 112 -17.26 -21.90 11.78
N LEU A 113 -18.23 -21.50 12.60
CA LEU A 113 -18.03 -20.66 13.78
C LEU A 113 -17.62 -21.54 14.97
N SER A 114 -16.47 -21.27 15.58
CA SER A 114 -16.13 -21.82 16.88
C SER A 114 -16.81 -21.00 17.97
N ASN A 115 -17.81 -21.59 18.65
CA ASN A 115 -18.64 -20.93 19.67
C ASN A 115 -17.87 -20.38 20.89
N ASN A 116 -16.56 -20.59 21.00
CA ASN A 116 -15.77 -20.19 22.17
C ASN A 116 -14.61 -19.22 21.89
N SER A 117 -14.40 -18.72 20.66
CA SER A 117 -13.17 -17.94 20.38
C SER A 117 -13.27 -16.78 19.39
N GLY A 118 -14.48 -16.39 18.94
CA GLY A 118 -14.62 -15.32 17.93
C GLY A 118 -13.91 -15.64 16.60
N SER A 119 -13.54 -16.90 16.40
CA SER A 119 -12.78 -17.36 15.24
C SER A 119 -13.67 -18.19 14.33
N SER A 120 -13.56 -17.91 13.03
CA SER A 120 -14.32 -18.53 11.97
C SER A 120 -13.39 -18.95 10.85
N THR A 121 -13.56 -20.18 10.37
CA THR A 121 -12.98 -20.58 9.08
C THR A 121 -14.05 -20.44 8.01
N ILE A 122 -13.74 -19.65 6.99
CA ILE A 122 -14.61 -19.36 5.87
C ILE A 122 -14.00 -20.01 4.64
N THR A 123 -14.75 -20.95 4.06
CA THR A 123 -14.34 -21.65 2.85
C THR A 123 -15.48 -21.61 1.85
N SER A 124 -15.13 -21.49 0.58
CA SER A 124 -16.05 -21.76 -0.51
C SER A 124 -15.68 -23.06 -1.19
N GLN A 125 -16.69 -23.84 -1.55
CA GLN A 125 -16.50 -25.10 -2.28
C GLN A 125 -16.02 -24.86 -3.72
N THR A 126 -16.18 -23.65 -4.24
CA THR A 126 -15.85 -23.30 -5.63
C THR A 126 -14.60 -22.45 -5.76
N SER A 127 -14.17 -21.75 -4.70
CA SER A 127 -12.93 -20.96 -4.72
C SER A 127 -11.77 -21.71 -4.05
N GLN A 128 -10.58 -21.64 -4.62
CA GLN A 128 -9.34 -22.07 -3.98
C GLN A 128 -8.83 -21.05 -2.94
N ILE A 129 -9.74 -20.32 -2.28
CA ILE A 129 -9.44 -19.27 -1.31
C ILE A 129 -10.11 -19.63 0.01
N GLU A 130 -9.36 -19.51 1.10
CA GLU A 130 -9.80 -19.79 2.46
C GLU A 130 -9.42 -18.62 3.37
N VAL A 131 -10.34 -18.22 4.25
CA VAL A 131 -10.11 -17.14 5.22
C VAL A 131 -10.23 -17.70 6.63
N HIS A 132 -9.21 -17.46 7.44
CA HIS A 132 -9.23 -17.67 8.88
C HIS A 132 -9.51 -16.31 9.52
N LEU A 133 -10.76 -16.08 9.90
CA LEU A 133 -11.19 -14.83 10.49
C LEU A 133 -11.12 -14.92 12.01
N LYS A 134 -10.46 -13.95 12.64
CA LYS A 134 -10.56 -13.66 14.07
C LYS A 134 -11.30 -12.34 14.26
N CYS A 135 -12.51 -12.40 14.79
CA CYS A 135 -13.34 -11.23 15.05
C CYS A 135 -13.62 -11.07 16.54
N ASN A 136 -13.25 -9.91 17.10
CA ASN A 136 -13.26 -9.65 18.54
C ASN A 136 -14.31 -8.57 18.93
N ILE A 137 -15.53 -8.64 18.41
CA ILE A 137 -16.58 -7.63 18.68
C ILE A 137 -17.78 -8.27 19.41
N ASP A 138 -18.79 -8.72 18.68
CA ASP A 138 -19.89 -9.55 19.19
C ASP A 138 -20.29 -10.58 18.12
N ALA A 139 -20.93 -11.67 18.53
CA ALA A 139 -21.24 -12.77 17.61
C ALA A 139 -22.12 -12.35 16.42
N THR A 140 -23.07 -11.43 16.64
CA THR A 140 -23.98 -10.95 15.59
C THR A 140 -23.23 -10.10 14.57
N PHE A 141 -22.41 -9.17 15.04
CA PHE A 141 -21.60 -8.32 14.19
C PHE A 141 -20.52 -9.12 13.45
N CYS A 142 -19.85 -10.04 14.14
CA CYS A 142 -18.85 -10.92 13.53
C CYS A 142 -19.42 -11.83 12.45
N ASN A 143 -20.70 -12.22 12.55
CA ASN A 143 -21.37 -12.94 11.46
C ASN A 143 -21.54 -12.07 10.21
N LYS A 144 -21.81 -10.75 10.35
CA LYS A 144 -21.86 -9.83 9.20
C LYS A 144 -20.49 -9.72 8.53
N VAL A 145 -19.43 -9.57 9.31
CA VAL A 145 -18.05 -9.54 8.82
C VAL A 145 -17.71 -10.86 8.10
N ALA A 146 -18.02 -12.01 8.70
CA ALA A 146 -17.77 -13.32 8.10
C ALA A 146 -18.53 -13.50 6.77
N ASN A 147 -19.77 -13.04 6.69
CA ASN A 147 -20.55 -13.07 5.45
C ASN A 147 -19.92 -12.20 4.36
N ALA A 148 -19.48 -10.99 4.70
CA ALA A 148 -18.79 -10.10 3.75
C ALA A 148 -17.51 -10.74 3.20
N PHE A 149 -16.69 -11.38 4.03
CA PHE A 149 -15.55 -12.18 3.56
C PHE A 149 -15.99 -13.34 2.65
N GLY A 150 -17.08 -14.03 3.00
CA GLY A 150 -17.68 -15.09 2.20
C GLY A 150 -18.03 -14.61 0.79
N SER A 151 -18.71 -13.47 0.66
CA SER A 151 -19.03 -12.85 -0.62
C SER A 151 -17.77 -12.48 -1.41
N VAL A 152 -16.78 -11.86 -0.75
CA VAL A 152 -15.55 -11.41 -1.41
C VAL A 152 -14.70 -12.55 -1.95
N ILE A 153 -14.55 -13.67 -1.22
CA ILE A 153 -13.79 -14.82 -1.76
C ILE A 153 -14.48 -15.49 -2.94
N LEU A 154 -15.81 -15.39 -3.02
CA LEU A 154 -16.55 -15.81 -4.22
C LEU A 154 -16.27 -14.87 -5.39
N GLU A 155 -16.24 -13.56 -5.16
CA GLU A 155 -15.91 -12.58 -6.20
C GLU A 155 -14.48 -12.76 -6.72
N LEU A 156 -13.49 -12.91 -5.83
CA LEU A 156 -12.12 -13.25 -6.22
C LEU A 156 -12.05 -14.57 -6.99
N GLY A 157 -12.76 -15.60 -6.52
CA GLY A 157 -12.80 -16.91 -7.14
C GLY A 157 -13.45 -16.93 -8.54
N LYS A 158 -14.24 -15.91 -8.90
CA LYS A 158 -14.77 -15.77 -10.27
C LYS A 158 -13.68 -15.42 -11.27
N VAL A 159 -12.69 -14.62 -10.87
CA VAL A 159 -11.68 -14.09 -11.81
C VAL A 159 -10.30 -14.72 -11.66
N LEU A 160 -9.95 -15.20 -10.46
CA LEU A 160 -8.64 -15.73 -10.13
C LEU A 160 -8.61 -17.25 -10.28
N GLN A 161 -7.64 -17.75 -11.03
CA GLN A 161 -7.36 -19.18 -11.16
C GLN A 161 -6.10 -19.50 -10.36
N SER A 162 -6.22 -20.39 -9.39
CA SER A 162 -5.09 -20.86 -8.59
C SER A 162 -5.06 -22.38 -8.55
N LYS A 163 -3.84 -22.93 -8.54
CA LYS A 163 -3.59 -24.36 -8.39
C LYS A 163 -3.55 -24.75 -6.92
N ASN A 164 -2.89 -23.93 -6.12
CA ASN A 164 -2.75 -24.10 -4.69
C ASN A 164 -3.68 -23.14 -3.96
N LYS A 165 -4.28 -23.62 -2.87
CA LYS A 165 -5.16 -22.82 -2.02
C LYS A 165 -4.42 -21.57 -1.50
N ILE A 166 -5.07 -20.42 -1.63
CA ILE A 166 -4.67 -19.15 -1.03
C ILE A 166 -5.32 -19.05 0.34
N ILE A 167 -4.51 -18.89 1.38
CA ILE A 167 -4.99 -18.85 2.78
C ILE A 167 -4.78 -17.44 3.33
N VAL A 168 -5.86 -16.81 3.78
CA VAL A 168 -5.87 -15.47 4.35
C VAL A 168 -6.00 -15.55 5.87
N ASP A 169 -5.09 -14.95 6.60
CA ASP A 169 -5.24 -14.63 8.02
C ASP A 169 -5.89 -13.25 8.15
N ALA A 170 -7.13 -13.20 8.62
CA ALA A 170 -7.91 -11.98 8.70
C ALA A 170 -8.30 -11.69 10.16
N SER A 171 -8.15 -10.45 10.60
CA SER A 171 -8.64 -9.99 11.89
C SER A 171 -9.57 -8.79 11.78
N TYR A 172 -10.63 -8.76 12.60
CA TYR A 172 -11.54 -7.62 12.72
C TYR A 172 -11.68 -7.24 14.19
N TYR A 173 -11.19 -6.05 14.56
CA TYR A 173 -11.07 -5.63 15.96
C TYR A 173 -10.95 -4.09 16.08
N HIS A 174 -10.97 -3.56 17.30
CA HIS A 174 -10.69 -2.15 17.55
C HIS A 174 -9.19 -1.87 17.40
N PHE A 175 -8.78 -1.05 16.43
CA PHE A 175 -7.36 -0.70 16.30
C PHE A 175 -6.85 0.04 17.55
N CYS A 176 -7.74 0.72 18.29
CA CYS A 176 -7.45 1.34 19.57
C CYS A 176 -7.05 0.38 20.69
N ASP A 177 -7.28 -0.93 20.53
CA ASP A 177 -6.77 -1.94 21.48
C ASP A 177 -5.23 -2.04 21.43
N ASN A 178 -4.62 -1.69 20.29
CA ASN A 178 -3.17 -1.81 20.07
C ASN A 178 -2.49 -0.46 19.86
N GLN A 179 -2.94 0.28 18.84
CA GLN A 179 -2.41 1.57 18.43
C GLN A 179 -3.58 2.35 17.81
N CYS A 180 -4.16 3.29 18.55
CA CYS A 180 -5.36 4.02 18.10
C CYS A 180 -5.15 4.63 16.71
N ARG A 181 -5.93 4.15 15.74
CA ARG A 181 -5.76 4.45 14.31
C ARG A 181 -7.12 4.68 13.65
N ASN A 182 -7.81 5.72 14.09
CA ASN A 182 -9.23 5.94 13.79
C ASN A 182 -9.55 6.21 12.31
N THR A 183 -8.55 6.54 11.49
CA THR A 183 -8.71 6.87 10.07
C THR A 183 -8.36 5.73 9.11
N THR A 184 -7.84 4.60 9.60
CA THR A 184 -7.56 3.42 8.77
C THR A 184 -8.78 2.51 8.76
N TYR A 185 -9.32 2.18 7.59
CA TYR A 185 -10.46 1.25 7.49
C TYR A 185 -10.03 -0.22 7.60
N GLY A 186 -8.90 -0.55 7.00
CA GLY A 186 -8.28 -1.85 7.10
C GLY A 186 -6.93 -1.85 6.40
N TRP A 187 -6.34 -3.03 6.29
CA TRP A 187 -5.20 -3.29 5.44
C TRP A 187 -5.05 -4.76 5.11
N ALA A 188 -4.43 -5.08 3.98
CA ALA A 188 -3.79 -6.38 3.80
C ALA A 188 -2.44 -6.30 3.07
N LEU A 189 -1.62 -7.33 3.27
CA LEU A 189 -0.31 -7.48 2.66
C LEU A 189 0.07 -8.95 2.51
N PRO A 190 0.99 -9.30 1.59
CA PRO A 190 1.55 -10.63 1.52
C PRO A 190 2.21 -10.99 2.85
N SER A 191 1.83 -12.13 3.45
CA SER A 191 2.42 -12.57 4.73
C SER A 191 3.93 -12.84 4.62
N SER A 192 4.41 -13.16 3.42
CA SER A 192 5.84 -13.24 3.08
C SER A 192 6.04 -13.03 1.58
N GLN A 193 7.30 -12.91 1.18
CA GLN A 193 7.74 -12.64 -0.18
C GLN A 193 8.94 -13.52 -0.53
N TYR A 194 9.09 -13.91 -1.79
CA TYR A 194 10.14 -14.82 -2.24
C TYR A 194 10.75 -14.36 -3.56
N THR A 195 12.07 -14.48 -3.70
CA THR A 195 12.70 -14.58 -5.01
C THR A 195 12.57 -16.02 -5.51
N LEU A 196 12.42 -16.17 -6.83
CA LEU A 196 12.15 -17.47 -7.45
C LEU A 196 13.17 -17.73 -8.58
N PRO A 197 14.39 -18.17 -8.25
CA PRO A 197 15.42 -18.41 -9.25
C PRO A 197 15.15 -19.67 -10.09
N ASN A 198 15.68 -19.68 -11.31
CA ASN A 198 15.69 -20.82 -12.22
C ASN A 198 14.30 -21.31 -12.67
N LEU A 199 13.30 -20.43 -12.72
CA LEU A 199 11.96 -20.73 -13.24
C LEU A 199 11.68 -19.93 -14.52
N ASN A 200 11.19 -20.62 -15.56
CA ASN A 200 10.83 -19.99 -16.83
C ASN A 200 9.71 -18.97 -16.66
N GLY A 201 9.88 -17.78 -17.23
CA GLY A 201 8.89 -16.70 -17.18
C GLY A 201 8.79 -15.99 -15.83
N VAL A 202 9.70 -16.30 -14.89
CA VAL A 202 9.77 -15.69 -13.57
C VAL A 202 11.06 -14.89 -13.47
N ASP A 203 11.00 -13.65 -12.99
CA ASP A 203 12.19 -12.80 -12.90
C ASP A 203 12.85 -12.95 -11.52
N PRO A 204 14.06 -13.54 -11.44
CA PRO A 204 14.70 -13.81 -10.15
C PRO A 204 15.13 -12.56 -9.39
N ASN A 205 15.10 -11.38 -10.02
CA ASN A 205 15.51 -10.12 -9.43
C ASN A 205 14.40 -9.40 -8.66
N TYR A 206 13.19 -9.98 -8.64
CA TYR A 206 12.01 -9.41 -7.98
C TYR A 206 11.47 -10.32 -6.88
N LEU A 207 10.77 -9.70 -5.94
CA LEU A 207 10.04 -10.37 -4.87
C LEU A 207 8.61 -10.69 -5.34
N TYR A 208 8.23 -11.94 -5.17
CA TYR A 208 6.89 -12.45 -5.44
C TYR A 208 6.13 -12.61 -4.13
N PRO A 209 4.88 -12.11 -4.03
CA PRO A 209 4.03 -12.31 -2.86
C PRO A 209 3.79 -13.81 -2.66
N GLN A 210 3.73 -14.29 -1.41
CA GLN A 210 3.61 -15.73 -1.12
C GLN A 210 2.43 -16.39 -1.85
N ALA A 211 1.29 -15.70 -1.94
CA ALA A 211 0.11 -16.16 -2.67
C ALA A 211 0.42 -16.55 -4.13
N LEU A 212 1.23 -15.73 -4.82
CA LEU A 212 1.70 -15.99 -6.18
C LEU A 212 2.85 -16.98 -6.23
N ALA A 213 3.82 -16.83 -5.34
CA ALA A 213 5.01 -17.68 -5.30
C ALA A 213 4.64 -19.16 -5.15
N LYS A 214 3.60 -19.46 -4.36
CA LYS A 214 3.01 -20.80 -4.24
C LYS A 214 2.43 -21.35 -5.53
N GLN A 215 1.92 -20.50 -6.42
CA GLN A 215 1.38 -20.96 -7.70
C GLN A 215 2.51 -21.25 -8.69
N LEU A 216 3.53 -20.40 -8.71
CA LEU A 216 4.65 -20.48 -9.65
C LEU A 216 5.67 -21.54 -9.26
N SER A 217 5.90 -21.74 -7.97
CA SER A 217 6.93 -22.66 -7.48
C SER A 217 6.53 -24.13 -7.67
N PRO A 218 7.43 -24.98 -8.18
CA PRO A 218 7.23 -26.42 -8.23
C PRO A 218 7.42 -27.11 -6.86
N TYR A 219 7.88 -26.38 -5.83
CA TYR A 219 8.21 -26.91 -4.51
C TYR A 219 7.00 -26.95 -3.56
N ASN A 220 6.98 -27.95 -2.67
CA ASN A 220 5.91 -28.18 -1.69
C ASN A 220 6.06 -27.36 -0.39
N SER A 221 5.04 -27.46 0.48
CA SER A 221 4.68 -26.53 1.55
C SER A 221 5.72 -26.22 2.65
N THR A 222 6.78 -27.01 2.80
CA THR A 222 7.73 -26.90 3.92
C THR A 222 8.65 -25.67 3.84
N GLN A 223 8.62 -24.92 2.74
CA GLN A 223 9.45 -23.73 2.53
C GLN A 223 8.67 -22.42 2.71
N TRP A 224 7.35 -22.47 2.89
CA TRP A 224 6.54 -21.28 3.07
C TRP A 224 6.57 -20.81 4.52
N SER A 225 6.57 -19.50 4.68
CA SER A 225 6.47 -18.83 5.97
C SER A 225 5.24 -19.34 6.70
N SER A 226 5.44 -19.70 7.96
CA SER A 226 4.35 -20.09 8.84
C SER A 226 4.35 -19.25 10.09
N GLU A 227 3.14 -19.02 10.61
CA GLU A 227 2.88 -18.37 11.87
C GLU A 227 2.07 -19.29 12.77
N GLY A 228 2.60 -19.58 13.96
CA GLY A 228 2.00 -20.56 14.86
C GLY A 228 1.89 -21.97 14.25
N GLY A 229 2.68 -22.29 13.22
CA GLY A 229 2.59 -23.55 12.47
C GLY A 229 1.57 -23.54 11.32
N GLN A 230 0.88 -22.43 11.07
CA GLN A 230 -0.03 -22.24 9.94
C GLN A 230 0.63 -21.42 8.83
N ILE A 231 0.40 -21.77 7.56
CA ILE A 231 0.97 -21.07 6.41
C ILE A 231 -0.08 -20.12 5.86
N TYR A 232 0.09 -18.82 6.14
CA TYR A 232 -0.77 -17.76 5.61
C TYR A 232 -0.08 -17.09 4.43
N ASP A 233 -0.84 -16.80 3.39
CA ASP A 233 -0.36 -16.14 2.18
C ASP A 233 -0.61 -14.65 2.20
N ILE A 234 -1.72 -14.24 2.82
CA ILE A 234 -2.16 -12.86 3.00
C ILE A 234 -2.47 -12.66 4.48
N SER A 235 -2.00 -11.55 5.04
CA SER A 235 -2.38 -11.08 6.37
C SER A 235 -3.20 -9.81 6.21
N ALA A 236 -4.38 -9.77 6.84
CA ALA A 236 -5.33 -8.68 6.72
C ALA A 236 -5.94 -8.29 8.07
N GLU A 237 -6.11 -7.00 8.31
CA GLU A 237 -6.73 -6.48 9.52
C GLU A 237 -7.71 -5.35 9.20
N PHE A 238 -8.85 -5.32 9.88
CA PHE A 238 -9.93 -4.38 9.63
C PHE A 238 -10.39 -3.71 10.93
N ASN A 239 -10.66 -2.41 10.84
CA ASN A 239 -10.78 -1.53 12.00
C ASN A 239 -12.24 -1.29 12.40
N HIS A 240 -12.64 -1.78 13.57
CA HIS A 240 -13.96 -1.50 14.11
C HIS A 240 -14.14 -0.04 14.59
N ASP A 241 -13.07 0.66 14.98
CA ASP A 241 -13.20 2.06 15.42
C ASP A 241 -13.65 2.97 14.28
N ALA A 242 -13.25 2.66 13.04
CA ALA A 242 -13.75 3.35 11.86
C ALA A 242 -15.26 3.16 11.68
N TYR A 243 -15.79 1.95 11.92
CA TYR A 243 -17.23 1.73 11.96
C TYR A 243 -17.94 2.65 12.96
N LEU A 244 -17.42 2.71 14.19
CA LEU A 244 -18.00 3.51 15.27
C LEU A 244 -17.91 5.02 15.01
N SER A 245 -16.89 5.47 14.28
CA SER A 245 -16.73 6.88 13.91
C SER A 245 -17.85 7.43 13.02
N GLY A 246 -18.52 6.56 12.26
CA GLY A 246 -19.67 6.93 11.42
C GLY A 246 -21.01 6.98 12.15
N LEU A 247 -21.05 6.67 13.46
CA LEU A 247 -22.29 6.76 14.22
C LEU A 247 -22.68 8.24 14.41
N GLN A 248 -23.90 8.60 14.04
CA GLN A 248 -24.42 9.93 14.33
C GLN A 248 -24.50 10.14 15.85
N GLN A 249 -24.18 11.35 16.35
CA GLN A 249 -24.12 11.67 17.78
C GLN A 249 -25.39 11.34 18.60
N ASN A 250 -26.54 11.14 17.95
CA ASN A 250 -27.81 10.80 18.59
C ASN A 250 -28.17 9.30 18.51
N SER A 251 -27.24 8.46 18.05
CA SER A 251 -27.39 7.00 18.07
C SER A 251 -27.43 6.57 19.54
N SER A 252 -28.63 6.30 20.06
CA SER A 252 -28.77 5.81 21.43
C SER A 252 -28.06 4.46 21.50
N LEU A 253 -26.97 4.37 22.26
CA LEU A 253 -26.38 3.08 22.59
C LEU A 253 -27.51 2.22 23.20
N PRO A 254 -27.76 1.02 22.68
CA PRO A 254 -28.80 0.17 23.22
C PRO A 254 -28.54 -0.03 24.71
N ALA A 255 -29.57 0.23 25.54
CA ALA A 255 -29.49 0.28 27.00
C ALA A 255 -28.99 -1.01 27.67
N ASN A 256 -28.79 -2.08 26.90
CA ASN A 256 -28.30 -3.38 27.35
C ASN A 256 -26.82 -3.67 27.06
N GLY A 257 -26.06 -2.76 26.44
CA GLY A 257 -24.60 -2.90 26.32
C GLY A 257 -24.07 -4.12 25.57
N THR A 258 -24.93 -4.90 24.88
CA THR A 258 -24.57 -6.18 24.25
C THR A 258 -24.74 -6.21 22.72
N THR A 259 -25.05 -5.08 22.08
CA THR A 259 -25.23 -5.03 20.62
C THR A 259 -24.55 -3.81 20.05
N VAL A 260 -23.64 -4.02 19.09
CA VAL A 260 -23.05 -2.94 18.27
C VAL A 260 -24.17 -2.07 17.67
N PRO A 261 -24.13 -0.74 17.82
CA PRO A 261 -25.14 0.16 17.25
C PRO A 261 -25.20 0.04 15.72
N THR A 262 -26.39 0.10 15.15
CA THR A 262 -26.57 0.12 13.68
C THR A 262 -26.27 1.49 13.11
N GLY A 263 -25.92 1.55 11.82
CA GLY A 263 -25.73 2.82 11.11
C GLY A 263 -24.36 3.45 11.30
N GLY A 264 -23.34 2.66 11.65
CA GLY A 264 -21.94 3.09 11.59
C GLY A 264 -21.45 3.28 10.15
N LEU A 265 -20.15 3.58 10.01
CA LEU A 265 -19.54 3.91 8.71
C LEU A 265 -19.61 2.78 7.69
N PHE A 266 -19.56 1.52 8.13
CA PHE A 266 -19.59 0.39 7.21
C PHE A 266 -21.01 -0.14 7.03
N TRP A 267 -21.34 -0.45 5.78
CA TRP A 267 -22.54 -1.16 5.41
C TRP A 267 -22.21 -2.64 5.15
N PHE A 268 -23.12 -3.53 5.57
CA PHE A 268 -23.01 -4.96 5.35
C PHE A 268 -24.23 -5.48 4.60
N GLN A 269 -24.05 -6.54 3.80
CA GLN A 269 -25.17 -7.22 3.16
C GLN A 269 -26.22 -7.67 4.20
N GLY A 270 -27.47 -7.27 3.98
CA GLY A 270 -28.59 -7.52 4.89
C GLY A 270 -28.92 -6.36 5.83
N ASP A 271 -28.09 -5.31 5.87
CA ASP A 271 -28.46 -4.05 6.49
C ASP A 271 -29.56 -3.33 5.67
N PRO A 272 -30.24 -2.30 6.23
CA PRO A 272 -31.08 -1.40 5.45
C PRO A 272 -30.32 -0.76 4.28
N SER A 273 -31.04 -0.07 3.39
CA SER A 273 -30.41 0.64 2.27
C SER A 273 -29.19 1.46 2.71
N ILE A 274 -28.09 1.31 1.98
CA ILE A 274 -26.83 1.97 2.28
C ILE A 274 -27.02 3.49 2.38
N GLY A 275 -26.55 4.08 3.47
CA GLY A 275 -26.60 5.52 3.71
C GLY A 275 -25.54 6.26 2.89
N PRO A 276 -25.74 7.55 2.58
CA PRO A 276 -24.89 8.30 1.64
C PRO A 276 -23.42 8.43 2.06
N GLU A 277 -23.13 8.32 3.36
CA GLU A 277 -21.77 8.38 3.92
C GLU A 277 -21.19 6.99 4.23
N GLN A 278 -22.00 5.92 4.11
CA GLN A 278 -21.54 4.58 4.41
C GLN A 278 -20.71 4.01 3.26
N ILE A 279 -19.77 3.12 3.60
CA ILE A 279 -18.94 2.38 2.66
C ILE A 279 -19.30 0.90 2.76
N ASP A 280 -19.45 0.23 1.63
CA ASP A 280 -19.66 -1.22 1.61
C ASP A 280 -18.42 -1.96 2.14
N MET A 281 -18.60 -2.79 3.16
CA MET A 281 -17.50 -3.58 3.71
C MET A 281 -16.91 -4.57 2.69
N GLU A 282 -17.71 -5.09 1.76
CA GLU A 282 -17.20 -5.97 0.70
C GLU A 282 -16.20 -5.22 -0.21
N TYR A 283 -16.44 -3.93 -0.46
CA TYR A 283 -15.52 -3.08 -1.23
C TYR A 283 -14.16 -2.97 -0.49
N ILE A 284 -14.19 -2.65 0.80
CA ILE A 284 -12.97 -2.51 1.61
C ILE A 284 -12.22 -3.84 1.66
N ILE A 285 -12.89 -4.96 1.97
CA ILE A 285 -12.23 -6.27 2.06
C ILE A 285 -11.62 -6.67 0.71
N LEU A 286 -12.37 -6.53 -0.39
CA LEU A 286 -11.87 -6.91 -1.71
C LEU A 286 -10.66 -6.05 -2.10
N HIS A 287 -10.72 -4.74 -1.90
CA HIS A 287 -9.61 -3.82 -2.14
C HIS A 287 -8.34 -4.26 -1.40
N GLU A 288 -8.46 -4.51 -0.09
CA GLU A 288 -7.32 -4.92 0.72
C GLU A 288 -6.78 -6.28 0.28
N LEU A 289 -7.62 -7.27 -0.03
CA LEU A 289 -7.14 -8.55 -0.51
C LEU A 289 -6.37 -8.47 -1.84
N ILE A 290 -6.68 -7.50 -2.72
CA ILE A 290 -5.87 -7.24 -3.92
C ILE A 290 -4.46 -6.74 -3.54
N HIS A 291 -4.32 -5.88 -2.52
CA HIS A 291 -3.00 -5.56 -1.95
C HIS A 291 -2.30 -6.82 -1.41
N GLY A 292 -3.04 -7.69 -0.72
CA GLY A 292 -2.55 -8.99 -0.23
C GLY A 292 -2.01 -9.90 -1.34
N LEU A 293 -2.62 -9.86 -2.53
CA LEU A 293 -2.15 -10.58 -3.72
C LEU A 293 -0.87 -9.95 -4.33
N GLY A 294 -0.39 -8.84 -3.79
CA GLY A 294 0.86 -8.18 -4.18
C GLY A 294 0.69 -6.98 -5.09
N PHE A 295 -0.50 -6.38 -5.17
CA PHE A 295 -0.68 -5.04 -5.71
C PHE A 295 -0.09 -4.02 -4.73
N LEU A 296 1.23 -4.05 -4.57
CA LEU A 296 1.96 -3.26 -3.60
C LEU A 296 3.32 -2.90 -4.18
N SER A 297 3.71 -1.65 -4.01
CA SER A 297 5.03 -1.18 -4.35
C SER A 297 6.00 -1.32 -3.19
N SER A 298 7.25 -1.69 -3.48
CA SER A 298 8.34 -1.59 -2.51
C SER A 298 8.98 -0.20 -2.44
N TRP A 299 8.68 0.66 -3.40
CA TRP A 299 9.16 2.03 -3.44
C TRP A 299 8.43 2.87 -2.40
N GLY A 300 9.15 3.71 -1.67
CA GLY A 300 8.51 4.68 -0.78
C GLY A 300 9.48 5.61 -0.09
N ILE A 301 8.93 6.51 0.71
CA ILE A 301 9.68 7.55 1.40
C ILE A 301 10.22 7.09 2.77
N TYR A 302 11.08 6.06 2.75
CA TYR A 302 11.61 5.41 3.94
C TYR A 302 12.30 6.32 4.95
N PHE A 303 12.81 7.49 4.54
CA PHE A 303 13.60 8.36 5.40
C PHE A 303 12.90 9.65 5.81
N LEU A 304 11.62 9.81 5.46
CA LEU A 304 10.85 11.04 5.70
C LEU A 304 9.61 10.76 6.54
N GLY A 305 9.27 11.70 7.42
CA GLY A 305 8.03 11.70 8.20
C GLY A 305 8.18 11.03 9.57
N PRO A 306 7.44 11.50 10.58
CA PRO A 306 7.58 11.03 11.97
C PRO A 306 7.28 9.53 12.14
N ASP A 307 6.44 8.97 11.28
CA ASP A 307 6.03 7.56 11.36
C ASP A 307 7.02 6.61 10.65
N SER A 308 7.99 7.13 9.89
CA SER A 308 9.03 6.31 9.25
C SER A 308 9.87 5.58 10.31
N PRO A 309 10.25 4.31 10.08
CA PRO A 309 11.10 3.56 11.00
C PRO A 309 12.52 4.13 11.12
N TYR A 310 12.98 4.92 10.15
CA TYR A 310 14.33 5.46 10.09
C TYR A 310 14.40 6.94 10.48
N PHE A 311 13.31 7.69 10.27
CA PHE A 311 13.29 9.13 10.52
C PHE A 311 13.70 9.53 11.95
N PRO A 312 13.24 8.87 13.04
CA PRO A 312 13.67 9.21 14.39
C PRO A 312 15.19 9.11 14.61
N SER A 313 15.88 8.26 13.84
CA SER A 313 17.34 8.08 13.95
C SER A 313 18.14 9.17 13.22
N VAL A 314 17.49 9.94 12.36
CA VAL A 314 18.15 10.92 11.47
C VAL A 314 17.62 12.35 11.64
N GLN A 315 16.48 12.51 12.33
CA GLN A 315 15.85 13.79 12.59
C GLN A 315 16.81 14.73 13.33
N GLY A 316 17.02 15.93 12.78
CA GLY A 316 17.91 16.94 13.35
C GLY A 316 19.41 16.70 13.09
N LEU A 317 19.78 15.54 12.53
CA LEU A 317 21.15 15.22 12.11
C LEU A 317 21.35 15.41 10.60
N ILE A 318 20.31 15.13 9.82
CA ILE A 318 20.29 15.30 8.36
C ILE A 318 19.27 16.37 8.00
N ASN A 319 19.59 17.20 7.01
CA ASN A 319 18.65 18.19 6.50
C ASN A 319 17.42 17.48 5.90
N THR A 320 16.22 17.88 6.29
CA THR A 320 14.97 17.32 5.79
C THR A 320 14.88 17.31 4.27
N SER A 321 15.48 18.29 3.56
CA SER A 321 15.50 18.27 2.09
C SER A 321 16.26 17.09 1.51
N SER A 322 17.31 16.60 2.16
CA SER A 322 18.07 15.41 1.75
C SER A 322 17.32 14.10 2.07
N LEU A 323 16.23 14.17 2.83
CA LEU A 323 15.37 13.03 3.15
C LEU A 323 14.16 12.94 2.21
N GLN A 324 13.96 13.92 1.32
CA GLN A 324 12.90 13.95 0.32
C GLN A 324 13.26 13.07 -0.89
N ILE A 325 13.43 11.78 -0.63
CA ILE A 325 13.83 10.76 -1.60
C ILE A 325 12.90 9.56 -1.53
N VAL A 326 12.71 8.92 -2.68
CA VAL A 326 11.96 7.66 -2.81
C VAL A 326 12.95 6.55 -3.13
N THR A 327 12.95 5.49 -2.33
CA THR A 327 13.87 4.36 -2.49
C THR A 327 13.11 3.04 -2.44
N LEU A 328 13.74 1.97 -2.90
CA LEU A 328 13.34 0.60 -2.54
C LEU A 328 13.45 0.40 -1.02
N THR A 329 12.85 -0.67 -0.51
CA THR A 329 12.99 -1.10 0.88
C THR A 329 14.47 -1.24 1.28
N PRO A 330 14.96 -0.53 2.31
CA PRO A 330 16.33 -0.70 2.77
C PRO A 330 16.56 -2.09 3.38
N ASN A 331 17.72 -2.71 3.09
CA ASN A 331 18.22 -3.85 3.86
C ASN A 331 18.73 -3.33 5.20
N SER A 332 17.99 -3.59 6.28
CA SER A 332 18.33 -3.08 7.61
C SER A 332 18.55 -4.17 8.64
N TYR A 333 19.35 -3.85 9.64
CA TYR A 333 19.44 -4.60 10.89
C TYR A 333 19.64 -3.64 12.06
N THR A 334 19.25 -4.09 13.25
CA THR A 334 19.44 -3.34 14.49
C THR A 334 20.43 -4.08 15.36
N ASP A 335 21.45 -3.38 15.85
CA ASP A 335 22.36 -3.94 16.84
C ASP A 335 21.59 -4.14 18.16
N SER A 336 21.53 -5.39 18.63
CA SER A 336 20.72 -5.77 19.80
C SER A 336 21.24 -5.21 21.13
N LYS A 337 22.49 -4.73 21.18
CA LYS A 337 23.10 -4.16 22.40
C LYS A 337 22.93 -2.65 22.47
N THR A 338 23.08 -1.97 21.33
CA THR A 338 23.08 -0.51 21.26
C THR A 338 21.75 0.07 20.78
N GLY A 339 20.93 -0.74 20.11
CA GLY A 339 19.73 -0.27 19.41
C GLY A 339 20.05 0.53 18.14
N ALA A 340 21.32 0.61 17.72
CA ALA A 340 21.72 1.35 16.54
C ALA A 340 21.21 0.65 15.27
N VAL A 341 20.68 1.43 14.34
CA VAL A 341 20.15 0.96 13.06
C VAL A 341 21.23 1.06 11.98
N TYR A 342 21.39 -0.02 11.23
CA TYR A 342 22.32 -0.12 10.12
C TYR A 342 21.59 -0.50 8.84
N LEU A 343 21.98 0.11 7.73
CA LEU A 343 21.47 -0.09 6.38
C LEU A 343 22.62 -0.54 5.48
N THR A 344 22.48 -1.67 4.79
CA THR A 344 23.56 -2.24 3.98
C THR A 344 23.35 -2.09 2.48
N GLY A 345 22.18 -1.60 2.07
CA GLY A 345 21.79 -1.41 0.67
C GLY A 345 20.27 -1.49 0.55
N PHE A 346 19.77 -1.91 -0.61
CA PHE A 346 18.34 -2.03 -0.88
C PHE A 346 17.93 -3.47 -1.25
N MET A 347 16.70 -3.83 -0.86
CA MET A 347 16.05 -5.09 -1.25
C MET A 347 15.71 -5.08 -2.75
N ALA A 348 15.39 -6.27 -3.28
CA ALA A 348 14.73 -6.34 -4.60
C ALA A 348 13.37 -5.67 -4.54
N GLY A 349 12.93 -5.11 -5.68
CA GLY A 349 11.56 -4.60 -5.81
C GLY A 349 10.51 -5.72 -5.82
N MET A 350 9.26 -5.39 -5.54
CA MET A 350 8.13 -6.29 -5.76
C MET A 350 7.93 -6.54 -7.25
N ILE A 351 7.44 -7.72 -7.65
CA ILE A 351 7.17 -8.00 -9.07
C ILE A 351 6.21 -6.98 -9.71
N PHE A 352 5.33 -6.37 -8.90
CA PHE A 352 4.52 -5.22 -9.31
C PHE A 352 5.37 -4.03 -9.81
N ASP A 353 6.48 -3.72 -9.12
CA ASP A 353 7.36 -2.59 -9.42
C ASP A 353 8.04 -2.69 -10.79
N LYS A 354 8.21 -3.92 -11.30
CA LYS A 354 8.80 -4.20 -12.63
C LYS A 354 8.05 -3.46 -13.74
N PHE A 355 6.75 -3.24 -13.58
CA PHE A 355 5.88 -2.71 -14.61
C PHE A 355 5.61 -1.21 -14.48
N LEU A 356 6.17 -0.57 -13.44
CA LEU A 356 5.99 0.86 -13.23
C LEU A 356 6.87 1.67 -14.18
N ILE A 357 6.28 2.72 -14.74
CA ILE A 357 6.94 3.69 -15.60
C ILE A 357 6.64 5.13 -15.17
N ALA A 358 7.59 6.01 -15.42
CA ALA A 358 7.38 7.45 -15.39
C ALA A 358 6.61 7.89 -16.63
N ASN A 359 5.50 8.59 -16.41
CA ASN A 359 4.67 9.14 -17.50
C ASN A 359 5.25 10.45 -18.07
N THR A 360 6.25 11.02 -17.42
CA THR A 360 6.94 12.23 -17.88
C THR A 360 8.44 11.98 -17.99
N THR A 361 9.05 12.47 -19.07
CA THR A 361 10.51 12.56 -19.16
C THR A 361 10.95 13.88 -18.53
N VAL A 362 11.56 13.81 -17.35
CA VAL A 362 12.28 14.94 -16.78
C VAL A 362 13.75 14.56 -16.76
N GLY A 363 14.60 15.35 -17.42
CA GLY A 363 16.04 15.11 -17.45
C GLY A 363 16.47 13.85 -18.21
N ASN A 364 17.60 13.27 -17.79
CA ASN A 364 18.23 12.09 -18.41
C ASN A 364 17.91 10.78 -17.67
N HIS A 365 16.84 10.76 -16.87
CA HIS A 365 16.46 9.59 -16.07
C HIS A 365 15.75 8.53 -16.92
N SER A 366 15.89 7.26 -16.54
CA SER A 366 15.12 6.16 -17.14
C SER A 366 13.64 6.33 -16.81
N GLN A 367 12.75 6.07 -17.78
CA GLN A 367 11.33 5.99 -17.50
C GLN A 367 10.94 4.71 -16.78
N SER A 368 11.72 3.64 -16.89
CA SER A 368 11.38 2.36 -16.26
C SER A 368 11.92 2.29 -14.84
N LEU A 369 11.03 2.08 -13.86
CA LEU A 369 11.41 1.90 -12.46
C LEU A 369 12.15 0.56 -12.25
N ALA A 370 11.95 -0.42 -13.13
CA ALA A 370 12.77 -1.64 -13.15
C ALA A 370 14.27 -1.32 -13.33
N VAL A 371 14.59 -0.42 -14.27
CA VAL A 371 15.97 -0.01 -14.55
C VAL A 371 16.55 0.79 -13.37
N ILE A 372 15.76 1.70 -12.79
CA ILE A 372 16.19 2.47 -11.62
C ILE A 372 16.42 1.53 -10.42
N GLY A 373 15.50 0.60 -10.17
CA GLY A 373 15.61 -0.37 -9.08
C GLY A 373 16.81 -1.31 -9.23
N ASP A 374 17.14 -1.72 -10.44
CA ASP A 374 18.36 -2.49 -10.73
C ASP A 374 19.63 -1.69 -10.39
N ASN A 375 19.63 -0.38 -10.65
CA ASN A 375 20.75 0.49 -10.28
C ASN A 375 20.89 0.61 -8.77
N PHE A 376 19.78 0.82 -8.05
CA PHE A 376 19.77 0.96 -6.58
C PHE A 376 20.33 -0.27 -5.87
N GLN A 377 20.03 -1.46 -6.39
CA GLN A 377 20.53 -2.72 -5.82
C GLN A 377 22.06 -2.88 -5.92
N ASN A 378 22.76 -2.02 -6.67
CA ASN A 378 24.21 -1.98 -6.70
C ASN A 378 24.83 -1.09 -5.61
N PHE A 379 24.03 -0.24 -4.95
CA PHE A 379 24.48 0.56 -3.81
C PHE A 379 24.52 -0.30 -2.55
N CYS A 380 25.70 -0.42 -1.94
CA CYS A 380 25.85 -1.23 -0.74
C CYS A 380 27.01 -0.73 0.14
N LEU A 381 26.83 -0.82 1.46
CA LEU A 381 27.78 -0.35 2.48
C LEU A 381 27.92 -1.39 3.60
N GLN A 382 29.05 -1.36 4.32
CA GLN A 382 29.35 -2.28 5.42
C GLN A 382 29.90 -1.54 6.64
N ASN A 383 29.91 -2.22 7.79
CA ASN A 383 30.50 -1.73 9.04
C ASN A 383 29.94 -0.34 9.43
N ASP A 384 30.80 0.58 9.85
CA ASP A 384 30.40 1.91 10.31
C ASP A 384 29.79 2.77 9.21
N GLU A 385 30.07 2.49 7.92
CA GLU A 385 29.44 3.19 6.79
C GLU A 385 27.96 2.78 6.64
N ALA A 386 27.60 1.59 7.13
CA ALA A 386 26.22 1.13 7.15
C ALA A 386 25.39 1.78 8.26
N TYR A 387 25.99 2.46 9.25
CA TYR A 387 25.21 3.17 10.27
C TYR A 387 24.26 4.18 9.60
N VAL A 388 22.98 4.21 9.98
CA VAL A 388 21.90 4.90 9.23
C VAL A 388 22.23 6.33 8.79
N VAL A 389 22.86 7.13 9.66
CA VAL A 389 23.26 8.50 9.32
C VAL A 389 24.38 8.53 8.27
N ASN A 390 25.37 7.65 8.40
CA ASN A 390 26.46 7.53 7.45
C ASN A 390 25.95 6.99 6.11
N PHE A 391 25.07 5.98 6.15
CA PHE A 391 24.46 5.40 4.96
C PHE A 391 23.77 6.47 4.11
N ILE A 392 22.91 7.31 4.71
CA ILE A 392 22.20 8.36 3.99
C ILE A 392 23.19 9.39 3.44
N ASN A 393 24.19 9.80 4.23
CA ASN A 393 25.22 10.75 3.77
C ASN A 393 26.08 10.22 2.61
N GLN A 394 26.30 8.90 2.54
CA GLN A 394 27.01 8.28 1.42
C GLN A 394 26.08 8.08 0.22
N PHE A 395 24.82 7.73 0.46
CA PHE A 395 23.81 7.59 -0.60
C PHE A 395 23.57 8.93 -1.31
N ASP A 396 23.40 10.03 -0.56
CA ASP A 396 23.23 11.41 -1.06
C ASP A 396 24.37 11.86 -1.98
N LYS A 397 25.58 11.30 -1.80
CA LYS A 397 26.77 11.60 -2.62
C LYS A 397 26.97 10.65 -3.81
N SER A 398 26.14 9.61 -3.90
CA SER A 398 26.25 8.60 -4.94
C SER A 398 25.50 9.01 -6.21
N ASP A 399 25.80 8.35 -7.33
CA ASP A 399 25.07 8.57 -8.58
C ASP A 399 23.57 8.22 -8.48
N TYR A 400 23.18 7.40 -7.49
CA TYR A 400 21.82 6.92 -7.28
C TYR A 400 20.91 7.95 -6.60
N ALA A 401 21.47 8.96 -5.91
CA ALA A 401 20.67 9.98 -5.22
C ALA A 401 19.75 10.76 -6.18
N SER A 402 20.28 11.09 -7.36
CA SER A 402 19.53 11.86 -8.38
C SER A 402 18.28 11.12 -8.88
N ASP A 403 18.35 9.80 -9.04
CA ASP A 403 17.19 8.97 -9.37
C ASP A 403 16.18 8.94 -8.21
N ALA A 404 16.65 8.89 -6.95
CA ALA A 404 15.78 8.87 -5.77
C ALA A 404 15.00 10.19 -5.59
N GLU A 405 15.66 11.32 -5.84
CA GLU A 405 15.05 12.65 -5.86
C GLU A 405 14.06 12.80 -7.03
N TYR A 406 14.43 12.30 -8.21
CA TYR A 406 13.54 12.28 -9.37
C TYR A 406 12.25 11.50 -9.07
N LEU A 407 12.34 10.31 -8.46
CA LEU A 407 11.17 9.53 -8.06
C LEU A 407 10.30 10.27 -7.03
N TYR A 408 10.91 10.99 -6.08
CA TYR A 408 10.17 11.84 -5.14
C TYR A 408 9.40 12.96 -5.87
N GLN A 409 9.98 13.57 -6.91
CA GLN A 409 9.29 14.57 -7.73
C GLN A 409 8.14 13.95 -8.53
N LEU A 410 8.32 12.75 -9.08
CA LEU A 410 7.26 12.03 -9.80
C LEU A 410 6.08 11.68 -8.89
N MET A 411 6.34 11.19 -7.68
CA MET A 411 5.28 10.90 -6.70
C MET A 411 4.51 12.16 -6.28
N ASN A 412 5.16 13.34 -6.36
CA ASN A 412 4.55 14.65 -6.16
C ASN A 412 3.97 15.29 -7.44
N THR A 413 3.91 14.56 -8.54
CA THR A 413 3.37 15.03 -9.80
C THR A 413 2.07 14.30 -10.10
N ASN A 414 1.01 15.04 -10.45
CA ASN A 414 -0.24 14.43 -10.89
C ASN A 414 0.03 13.48 -12.06
N HIS A 415 -0.33 12.21 -11.89
CA HIS A 415 -0.10 11.13 -12.87
C HIS A 415 1.37 10.96 -13.29
N GLY A 416 2.34 11.31 -12.43
CA GLY A 416 3.77 11.17 -12.67
C GLY A 416 4.22 9.73 -12.90
N LEU A 417 3.51 8.76 -12.32
CA LEU A 417 3.76 7.33 -12.52
C LEU A 417 2.54 6.63 -13.13
N GLY A 418 2.83 5.57 -13.90
CA GLY A 418 1.83 4.71 -14.51
C GLY A 418 2.35 3.29 -14.68
N LEU A 419 1.50 2.42 -15.22
CA LEU A 419 1.84 1.03 -15.52
C LEU A 419 2.02 0.83 -17.03
N ASN A 420 3.13 0.21 -17.40
CA ASN A 420 3.40 -0.18 -18.77
C ASN A 420 2.80 -1.56 -19.06
N MET A 421 1.63 -1.55 -19.66
CA MET A 421 0.89 -2.77 -19.99
C MET A 421 1.14 -3.24 -21.44
N SER A 422 2.05 -2.56 -22.17
CA SER A 422 2.41 -2.85 -23.57
C SER A 422 3.11 -4.20 -23.76
N SER A 423 3.62 -4.80 -22.68
CA SER A 423 4.37 -6.07 -22.69
C SER A 423 3.49 -7.31 -22.81
N LEU A 424 2.16 -7.16 -22.79
CA LEU A 424 1.21 -8.24 -23.06
C LEU A 424 1.30 -8.62 -24.54
N SER A 425 2.25 -9.50 -24.86
CA SER A 425 2.37 -10.12 -26.18
C SER A 425 1.08 -10.86 -26.51
N THR A 426 0.48 -10.52 -27.64
CA THR A 426 -0.73 -11.11 -28.22
C THR A 426 -0.60 -12.59 -28.60
N THR A 427 0.49 -13.25 -28.21
CA THR A 427 0.89 -14.56 -28.76
C THR A 427 0.46 -15.76 -27.91
N ASN A 428 0.04 -15.56 -26.66
CA ASN A 428 -0.52 -16.64 -25.83
C ASN A 428 -1.92 -16.30 -25.33
N LEU A 429 -2.89 -17.14 -25.72
CA LEU A 429 -4.13 -17.50 -25.02
C LEU A 429 -5.35 -16.54 -25.14
N TYR A 430 -6.41 -17.08 -25.76
CA TYR A 430 -7.84 -16.78 -25.58
C TYR A 430 -8.38 -15.34 -25.74
N SER A 431 -7.57 -14.32 -25.97
CA SER A 431 -8.06 -12.93 -26.17
C SER A 431 -8.08 -12.51 -27.65
N SER A 432 -8.97 -13.09 -28.46
CA SER A 432 -9.27 -12.57 -29.81
C SER A 432 -10.42 -11.56 -29.84
N GLY A 433 -10.97 -11.19 -28.68
CA GLY A 433 -11.96 -10.12 -28.52
C GLY A 433 -11.50 -9.17 -27.41
N GLN A 434 -11.46 -7.87 -27.73
CA GLN A 434 -10.93 -6.78 -26.91
C GLN A 434 -11.61 -6.68 -25.54
N LEU A 435 -10.95 -7.16 -24.47
CA LEU A 435 -10.76 -6.25 -23.34
C LEU A 435 -9.82 -5.17 -23.88
N LEU A 436 -10.20 -3.90 -23.72
CA LEU A 436 -9.52 -2.74 -24.33
C LEU A 436 -8.01 -2.92 -24.36
N PRO A 437 -7.32 -2.52 -25.46
CA PRO A 437 -5.86 -2.58 -25.50
C PRO A 437 -5.34 -1.91 -24.23
N PRO A 438 -4.35 -2.50 -23.55
CA PRO A 438 -3.92 -2.01 -22.26
C PRO A 438 -3.41 -0.57 -22.40
N SER A 439 -4.25 0.42 -22.11
CA SER A 439 -3.79 1.79 -21.96
C SER A 439 -2.99 1.84 -20.67
N ASN A 440 -1.91 2.61 -20.65
CA ASN A 440 -1.16 2.83 -19.43
C ASN A 440 -2.11 3.38 -18.35
N LEU A 441 -2.17 2.70 -17.21
CA LEU A 441 -2.99 3.12 -16.07
C LEU A 441 -2.18 4.10 -15.23
N GLY A 442 -2.75 5.28 -14.97
CA GLY A 442 -2.15 6.28 -14.08
C GLY A 442 -2.28 5.86 -12.62
N LEU A 443 -1.18 5.96 -11.87
CA LEU A 443 -1.19 5.72 -10.43
C LEU A 443 -1.58 6.99 -9.69
N TYR A 444 -2.01 6.84 -8.43
CA TYR A 444 -2.31 7.94 -7.53
C TYR A 444 -1.03 8.63 -7.07
N THR A 445 -0.46 9.44 -7.95
CA THR A 445 0.62 10.38 -7.63
C THR A 445 0.05 11.78 -7.71
N THR A 446 0.29 12.60 -6.70
CA THR A 446 -0.27 13.96 -6.62
C THR A 446 0.66 14.87 -5.83
N TYR A 447 0.51 16.18 -5.95
CA TYR A 447 1.31 17.18 -5.21
C TYR A 447 1.32 16.95 -3.69
N ASN A 448 0.29 16.29 -3.14
CA ASN A 448 0.21 15.91 -1.74
C ASN A 448 0.44 14.41 -1.47
N GLY A 449 0.82 13.62 -2.47
CA GLY A 449 0.98 12.16 -2.34
C GLY A 449 2.03 11.82 -1.28
N THR A 450 3.16 12.52 -1.27
CA THR A 450 4.19 12.29 -0.26
C THR A 450 3.77 12.72 1.15
N ASN A 451 2.87 13.70 1.28
CA ASN A 451 2.28 14.03 2.59
C ASN A 451 1.40 12.87 3.08
N ILE A 452 0.64 12.23 2.21
CA ILE A 452 -0.18 11.05 2.56
C ILE A 452 0.70 9.89 3.04
N GLU A 453 1.83 9.64 2.37
CA GLU A 453 2.77 8.60 2.82
C GLU A 453 3.50 8.97 4.13
N ALA A 454 3.79 10.26 4.35
CA ALA A 454 4.59 10.73 5.48
C ALA A 454 3.80 10.97 6.76
N SER A 455 2.48 11.12 6.68
CA SER A 455 1.62 11.62 7.78
C SER A 455 0.59 10.63 8.31
N ARG A 456 0.54 9.40 7.78
CA ARG A 456 -0.34 8.37 8.30
C ARG A 456 0.38 7.66 9.45
N GLY A 457 -0.26 7.61 10.63
CA GLY A 457 0.19 6.92 11.84
C GLY A 457 0.51 5.41 11.70
N ASN A 458 0.41 4.90 10.46
CA ASN A 458 0.90 3.62 9.99
C ASN A 458 1.75 3.96 8.77
N PHE A 459 3.03 4.27 8.98
CA PHE A 459 3.93 4.43 7.85
C PHE A 459 3.89 3.15 7.00
N LYS A 460 3.43 3.32 5.77
CA LYS A 460 3.37 2.25 4.79
C LYS A 460 3.96 2.82 3.49
N PRO A 461 5.23 2.55 3.24
CA PRO A 461 5.91 3.05 2.06
C PRO A 461 5.23 2.46 0.82
N GLY A 462 5.04 3.30 -0.19
CA GLY A 462 4.45 2.86 -1.46
C GLY A 462 2.94 2.79 -1.47
N LEU A 463 2.26 3.25 -0.41
CA LEU A 463 0.80 3.33 -0.40
C LEU A 463 0.27 4.08 -1.62
N THR A 464 0.79 5.26 -1.93
CA THR A 464 0.18 6.10 -2.97
C THR A 464 0.29 5.46 -4.36
N ILE A 465 1.46 4.92 -4.68
CA ILE A 465 1.73 4.24 -5.97
C ILE A 465 1.24 2.79 -6.03
N SER A 466 0.60 2.31 -4.96
CA SER A 466 -0.16 1.05 -4.97
C SER A 466 -1.65 1.28 -5.25
N HIS A 467 -2.05 2.50 -5.64
CA HIS A 467 -3.40 2.83 -6.04
C HIS A 467 -3.43 3.43 -7.45
N PHE A 468 -4.55 3.24 -8.14
CA PHE A 468 -4.87 4.02 -9.32
C PHE A 468 -5.31 5.43 -8.93
N ASP A 469 -5.14 6.35 -9.88
CA ASP A 469 -5.66 7.70 -9.73
C ASP A 469 -7.19 7.71 -9.55
N ASP A 470 -7.70 8.65 -8.75
CA ASP A 470 -9.14 8.70 -8.46
C ASP A 470 -10.00 9.08 -9.69
N SER A 471 -9.39 9.47 -10.82
CA SER A 471 -10.11 9.57 -12.11
C SER A 471 -10.67 8.23 -12.60
N TYR A 472 -10.20 7.10 -12.07
CA TYR A 472 -10.72 5.77 -12.40
C TYR A 472 -11.96 5.36 -11.58
N LEU A 473 -12.43 6.17 -10.63
CA LEU A 473 -13.58 5.85 -9.76
C LEU A 473 -14.87 5.55 -10.54
N THR A 474 -15.08 6.19 -11.69
CA THR A 474 -16.27 5.97 -12.54
C THR A 474 -16.00 4.99 -13.68
N THR A 475 -14.92 4.22 -13.61
CA THR A 475 -14.49 3.27 -14.64
C THR A 475 -14.54 1.84 -14.09
N PRO A 476 -14.49 0.81 -14.95
CA PRO A 476 -14.39 -0.58 -14.48
C PRO A 476 -13.21 -0.86 -13.52
N ASP A 477 -12.17 -0.04 -13.51
CA ASP A 477 -10.97 -0.20 -12.66
C ASP A 477 -11.05 0.59 -11.33
N PHE A 478 -12.24 0.98 -10.89
CA PHE A 478 -12.45 1.77 -9.67
C PHE A 478 -11.91 1.10 -8.37
N LEU A 479 -11.85 -0.23 -8.34
CA LEU A 479 -11.61 -1.00 -7.13
C LEU A 479 -10.30 -0.63 -6.42
N MET A 480 -9.23 -0.32 -7.16
CA MET A 480 -7.92 0.04 -6.61
C MET A 480 -7.63 1.54 -6.58
N CYS A 481 -8.65 2.40 -6.64
CA CYS A 481 -8.49 3.84 -6.43
C CYS A 481 -8.20 4.15 -4.95
N HIS A 482 -7.61 5.31 -4.68
CA HIS A 482 -7.29 5.75 -3.31
C HIS A 482 -8.54 6.01 -2.48
N SER A 483 -9.55 6.62 -3.11
CA SER A 483 -10.80 6.97 -2.47
C SER A 483 -11.84 5.85 -2.62
N TYR A 484 -12.63 5.62 -1.58
CA TYR A 484 -13.81 4.75 -1.68
C TYR A 484 -15.04 5.57 -2.08
N GLN A 485 -15.88 5.01 -2.94
CA GLN A 485 -17.21 5.54 -3.21
C GLN A 485 -18.14 5.22 -2.03
N THR A 486 -18.83 6.24 -1.53
CA THR A 486 -19.80 6.13 -0.43
C THR A 486 -21.23 6.08 -0.96
N GLY A 487 -22.16 5.54 -0.17
CA GLY A 487 -23.58 5.55 -0.51
C GLY A 487 -24.01 4.58 -1.61
N MET A 488 -23.12 3.67 -2.02
CA MET A 488 -23.39 2.64 -3.01
C MET A 488 -22.76 1.32 -2.57
N THR A 489 -23.47 0.21 -2.81
CA THR A 489 -22.89 -1.12 -2.60
C THR A 489 -21.83 -1.41 -3.67
N LEU A 490 -20.95 -2.38 -3.43
CA LEU A 490 -19.96 -2.81 -4.40
C LEU A 490 -20.61 -3.27 -5.71
N GLN A 491 -21.79 -3.91 -5.61
CA GLN A 491 -22.58 -4.34 -6.76
C GLN A 491 -23.24 -3.15 -7.48
N ASP A 492 -23.72 -2.13 -6.76
CA ASP A 492 -24.27 -0.91 -7.38
C ASP A 492 -23.20 -0.17 -8.17
N ILE A 493 -21.99 -0.01 -7.60
CA ILE A 493 -20.85 0.61 -8.28
C ILE A 493 -20.50 -0.20 -9.53
N THR A 494 -20.36 -1.53 -9.39
CA THR A 494 -20.05 -2.42 -10.52
C THR A 494 -21.09 -2.27 -11.64
N ALA A 495 -22.39 -2.32 -11.31
CA ALA A 495 -23.45 -2.14 -12.30
C ALA A 495 -23.37 -0.75 -12.97
N GLN A 496 -23.21 0.31 -12.19
CA GLN A 496 -23.12 1.68 -12.69
C GLN A 496 -21.95 1.89 -13.65
N VAL A 497 -20.75 1.37 -13.34
CA VAL A 497 -19.58 1.56 -14.22
C VAL A 497 -19.74 0.80 -15.53
N TYR A 498 -20.36 -0.39 -15.52
CA TYR A 498 -20.59 -1.18 -16.74
C TYR A 498 -21.76 -0.66 -17.58
N ASP A 499 -22.80 -0.10 -16.97
CA ASP A 499 -23.89 0.56 -17.69
C ASP A 499 -23.42 1.83 -18.44
N ASN A 500 -22.38 2.49 -17.91
CA ASN A 500 -21.80 3.70 -18.50
C ASN A 500 -20.56 3.44 -19.37
N SER A 501 -20.09 2.20 -19.45
CA SER A 501 -18.90 1.82 -20.22
C SER A 501 -19.27 1.11 -21.52
N ALA A 502 -18.32 1.06 -22.46
CA ALA A 502 -18.46 0.17 -23.60
C ALA A 502 -18.51 -1.29 -23.11
N ALA A 503 -19.40 -2.09 -23.69
CA ALA A 503 -19.49 -3.51 -23.36
C ALA A 503 -18.14 -4.20 -23.60
N LEU A 504 -17.63 -4.86 -22.56
CA LEU A 504 -16.37 -5.61 -22.59
C LEU A 504 -16.68 -7.09 -22.77
N TYR A 505 -15.82 -7.78 -23.51
CA TYR A 505 -15.97 -9.22 -23.79
C TYR A 505 -14.64 -9.94 -23.62
N TYR A 506 -14.72 -11.22 -23.26
CA TYR A 506 -13.58 -12.13 -23.21
C TYR A 506 -13.99 -13.49 -23.74
N ASN A 507 -13.03 -14.25 -24.28
CA ASN A 507 -13.33 -15.60 -24.74
C ASN A 507 -12.84 -16.63 -23.73
N THR A 508 -13.64 -17.67 -23.56
CA THR A 508 -13.27 -18.88 -22.81
C THR A 508 -13.35 -20.07 -23.73
N THR A 509 -12.46 -21.04 -23.58
CA THR A 509 -12.60 -22.32 -24.27
C THR A 509 -13.18 -23.36 -23.35
N GLN A 510 -14.35 -23.86 -23.71
CA GLN A 510 -15.00 -24.98 -23.04
C GLN A 510 -15.12 -26.12 -24.03
N ASN A 511 -14.55 -27.29 -23.70
CA ASN A 511 -14.56 -28.49 -24.55
C ASN A 511 -14.06 -28.24 -25.99
N GLY A 512 -13.00 -27.45 -26.15
CA GLY A 512 -12.44 -27.11 -27.46
C GLY A 512 -13.23 -26.09 -28.28
N THR A 513 -14.37 -25.59 -27.77
CA THR A 513 -15.15 -24.52 -28.41
C THR A 513 -14.87 -23.18 -27.73
N VAL A 514 -14.60 -22.15 -28.52
CA VAL A 514 -14.43 -20.77 -28.04
C VAL A 514 -15.81 -20.13 -27.86
N ALA A 515 -16.16 -19.77 -26.62
CA ALA A 515 -17.35 -19.01 -26.27
C ALA A 515 -16.96 -17.60 -25.87
N GLN A 516 -17.64 -16.59 -26.42
CA GLN A 516 -17.48 -15.19 -26.04
C GLN A 516 -18.45 -14.88 -24.89
N ASN A 517 -17.93 -14.31 -23.81
CA ASN A 517 -18.69 -13.93 -22.62
C ASN A 517 -18.58 -12.42 -22.40
N ALA A 518 -19.64 -11.80 -21.91
CA ALA A 518 -19.59 -10.42 -21.44
C ALA A 518 -18.79 -10.35 -20.14
N TYR A 519 -17.99 -9.29 -19.98
CA TYR A 519 -17.21 -9.03 -18.78
C TYR A 519 -17.91 -7.95 -17.93
N ASN A 520 -18.36 -8.31 -16.74
CA ASN A 520 -19.07 -7.44 -15.80
C ASN A 520 -18.74 -7.78 -14.34
N TYR A 521 -17.46 -8.04 -14.06
CA TYR A 521 -16.96 -8.40 -12.72
C TYR A 521 -16.50 -7.16 -11.95
N THR A 522 -16.50 -7.24 -10.62
CA THR A 522 -16.05 -6.13 -9.77
C THR A 522 -14.56 -5.82 -9.91
N ILE A 523 -13.75 -6.83 -10.21
CA ILE A 523 -12.33 -6.64 -10.51
C ILE A 523 -12.22 -6.18 -11.96
N GLY A 524 -11.81 -4.92 -12.13
CA GLY A 524 -11.66 -4.30 -13.44
C GLY A 524 -10.61 -4.96 -14.34
N PRO A 525 -10.68 -4.69 -15.66
CA PRO A 525 -9.78 -5.27 -16.66
C PRO A 525 -8.32 -4.85 -16.50
N GLY A 526 -8.07 -3.61 -16.07
CA GLY A 526 -6.74 -3.11 -15.74
C GLY A 526 -6.12 -3.86 -14.56
N ILE A 527 -6.88 -4.02 -13.48
CA ILE A 527 -6.47 -4.81 -12.30
C ILE A 527 -6.19 -6.26 -12.70
N LEU A 528 -7.07 -6.86 -13.50
CA LEU A 528 -6.91 -8.22 -13.99
C LEU A 528 -5.63 -8.39 -14.83
N ASN A 529 -5.35 -7.41 -15.69
CA ASN A 529 -4.14 -7.41 -16.50
C ASN A 529 -2.88 -7.29 -15.64
N ILE A 530 -2.91 -6.55 -14.54
CA ILE A 530 -1.78 -6.46 -13.59
C ILE A 530 -1.53 -7.81 -12.92
N LEU A 531 -2.59 -8.47 -12.46
CA LEU A 531 -2.48 -9.83 -11.91
C LEU A 531 -1.87 -10.79 -12.95
N ASN A 532 -2.32 -10.69 -14.21
CA ASN A 532 -1.78 -11.49 -15.32
C ASN A 532 -0.28 -11.28 -15.55
N ILE A 533 0.18 -10.03 -15.66
CA ILE A 533 1.61 -9.75 -15.93
C ILE A 533 2.50 -10.10 -14.74
N MET A 534 1.98 -10.03 -13.50
CA MET A 534 2.70 -10.53 -12.33
C MET A 534 2.87 -12.05 -12.39
N GLY A 535 1.93 -12.77 -13.01
CA GLY A 535 1.97 -14.22 -13.22
C GLY A 535 0.78 -14.98 -12.61
N TYR A 536 -0.27 -14.28 -12.15
CA TYR A 536 -1.51 -14.93 -11.74
C TYR A 536 -2.27 -15.48 -12.95
N GLY A 537 -2.86 -16.66 -12.79
CA GLY A 537 -3.86 -17.20 -13.70
C GLY A 537 -5.17 -16.50 -13.44
N THR A 538 -5.84 -16.10 -14.51
CA THR A 538 -7.13 -15.43 -14.44
C THR A 538 -8.09 -15.99 -15.47
N ILE A 539 -9.34 -15.58 -15.41
CA ILE A 539 -10.35 -15.92 -16.42
C ILE A 539 -9.99 -15.49 -17.85
N THR A 540 -9.09 -14.52 -18.02
CA THR A 540 -8.65 -14.05 -19.34
C THR A 540 -7.31 -14.65 -19.75
N ASN A 541 -6.53 -15.18 -18.82
CA ASN A 541 -5.24 -15.81 -19.09
C ASN A 541 -5.03 -17.04 -18.20
N ASN A 542 -5.00 -18.22 -18.81
CA ASN A 542 -4.71 -19.44 -18.08
C ASN A 542 -3.18 -19.58 -17.87
N ALA A 543 -2.70 -19.14 -16.71
CA ALA A 543 -1.31 -19.34 -16.33
C ALA A 543 -1.03 -20.85 -16.13
N SER A 544 0.08 -21.32 -16.68
CA SER A 544 0.51 -22.71 -16.49
C SER A 544 1.24 -22.85 -15.16
N TYR A 545 0.65 -23.61 -14.22
CA TYR A 545 1.20 -23.85 -12.89
C TYR A 545 1.66 -25.30 -12.66
N PRO A 546 2.85 -25.53 -12.07
CA PRO A 546 3.84 -24.54 -11.68
C PRO A 546 4.64 -24.05 -12.90
N ALA A 547 5.44 -23.01 -12.73
CA ALA A 547 6.41 -22.61 -13.76
C ALA A 547 7.40 -23.75 -14.00
N ALA A 548 7.77 -23.97 -15.26
CA ALA A 548 8.77 -24.96 -15.63
C ALA A 548 10.17 -24.51 -15.18
N PHE A 549 11.03 -25.45 -14.77
CA PHE A 549 12.44 -25.14 -14.54
C PHE A 549 13.10 -24.59 -15.82
N SER A 550 13.91 -23.56 -15.65
CA SER A 550 14.76 -23.04 -16.71
C SER A 550 16.17 -23.60 -16.59
N SER A 551 16.76 -23.98 -17.72
CA SER A 551 18.19 -24.22 -17.85
C SER A 551 18.98 -22.95 -18.22
N ASP A 552 18.28 -21.84 -18.46
CA ASP A 552 18.87 -20.64 -19.02
C ASP A 552 19.43 -19.75 -17.92
N LYS A 553 20.66 -19.27 -18.11
CA LYS A 553 21.36 -18.38 -17.16
C LYS A 553 20.70 -17.01 -16.98
N GLU A 554 19.78 -16.65 -17.86
CA GLU A 554 18.96 -15.43 -17.73
C GLU A 554 18.08 -15.46 -16.47
N PHE A 555 17.80 -16.65 -15.94
CA PHE A 555 17.00 -16.86 -14.74
C PHE A 555 17.84 -17.07 -13.47
N GLU A 556 19.15 -16.78 -13.53
CA GLU A 556 20.00 -16.63 -12.35
C GLU A 556 19.86 -15.19 -11.78
N PRO A 557 19.77 -15.02 -10.45
CA PRO A 557 19.78 -13.69 -9.84
C PRO A 557 21.03 -12.91 -10.25
N LYS A 558 20.88 -11.63 -10.62
CA LYS A 558 22.03 -10.78 -10.92
C LYS A 558 23.01 -10.78 -9.74
N THR A 559 24.28 -11.00 -10.03
CA THR A 559 25.34 -10.96 -9.02
C THR A 559 25.48 -9.53 -8.52
N ARG A 560 24.99 -9.27 -7.30
CA ARG A 560 25.05 -7.94 -6.69
C ARG A 560 26.46 -7.69 -6.15
N ASN A 561 26.99 -6.49 -6.37
CA ASN A 561 28.33 -6.15 -5.91
C ASN A 561 28.44 -6.24 -4.38
N GLY A 562 29.35 -7.10 -3.91
CA GLY A 562 30.14 -6.90 -2.69
C GLY A 562 29.52 -7.14 -1.31
N CYS A 563 28.21 -7.02 -1.11
CA CYS A 563 27.63 -7.08 0.24
C CYS A 563 27.20 -8.48 0.73
N SER A 564 27.51 -9.54 -0.03
CA SER A 564 27.51 -10.90 0.52
C SER A 564 28.60 -10.99 1.59
N SER A 565 28.17 -11.15 2.85
CA SER A 565 29.00 -11.21 4.04
C SER A 565 30.18 -12.17 3.88
N LYS A 566 31.37 -11.65 3.54
CA LYS A 566 32.64 -12.39 3.66
C LYS A 566 33.14 -12.51 5.11
N GLY A 567 32.31 -12.20 6.10
CA GLY A 567 32.71 -12.02 7.51
C GLY A 567 32.17 -13.02 8.53
N SER A 568 31.42 -14.05 8.15
CA SER A 568 30.93 -15.05 9.10
C SER A 568 31.13 -16.48 8.59
N SER A 569 32.40 -16.89 8.57
CA SER A 569 32.79 -18.30 8.56
C SER A 569 32.25 -18.99 9.83
N GLY A 570 31.02 -19.48 9.77
CA GLY A 570 30.36 -20.13 10.90
C GLY A 570 28.87 -20.43 10.71
N TYR A 571 28.17 -19.68 9.85
CA TYR A 571 26.83 -20.06 9.43
C TYR A 571 26.91 -20.71 8.05
N SER A 572 26.75 -22.03 8.02
CA SER A 572 26.48 -22.76 6.78
C SER A 572 25.37 -22.04 6.03
N GLN A 573 25.61 -21.71 4.76
CA GLN A 573 24.55 -21.46 3.80
C GLN A 573 23.72 -22.73 3.67
N GLN A 574 22.78 -22.92 4.61
CA GLN A 574 21.59 -23.68 4.32
C GLN A 574 20.72 -22.79 3.45
N SER A 575 20.30 -23.36 2.33
CA SER A 575 19.14 -23.00 1.52
C SER A 575 17.85 -23.03 2.36
N ALA A 576 17.82 -22.26 3.44
CA ALA A 576 16.70 -22.13 4.36
C ALA A 576 15.84 -20.96 3.90
N GLY A 577 14.55 -21.23 3.69
CA GLY A 577 13.54 -20.21 3.45
C GLY A 577 13.58 -19.17 4.57
N SER A 578 14.19 -18.03 4.30
CA SER A 578 14.05 -16.84 5.13
C SER A 578 12.68 -16.25 4.84
N SER A 579 11.70 -16.75 5.59
CA SER A 579 10.40 -16.12 5.83
C SER A 579 10.65 -14.73 6.43
N TRP A 580 10.71 -13.70 5.59
CA TRP A 580 10.84 -12.32 6.06
C TRP A 580 9.48 -11.80 6.46
N ARG A 581 9.24 -11.82 7.77
CA ARG A 581 8.07 -11.19 8.37
C ARG A 581 8.28 -9.69 8.37
N TYR A 582 7.33 -8.97 7.79
CA TYR A 582 7.17 -7.56 8.02
C TYR A 582 6.73 -7.34 9.48
N GLY A 583 7.69 -7.08 10.36
CA GLY A 583 7.44 -6.64 11.73
C GLY A 583 6.96 -5.19 11.78
N TRP A 584 5.78 -4.89 11.23
CA TRP A 584 5.10 -3.61 11.48
C TRP A 584 4.10 -3.70 12.65
N SER A 585 3.82 -4.90 13.16
CA SER A 585 2.92 -5.13 14.31
C SER A 585 3.63 -5.20 15.67
N SER A 586 4.93 -4.93 15.76
CA SER A 586 5.64 -4.98 17.05
C SER A 586 6.89 -4.09 17.11
N TRP A 587 6.66 -2.77 17.05
CA TRP A 587 7.48 -1.85 17.85
C TRP A 587 6.89 -1.79 19.25
N THR A 588 7.02 -2.88 20.02
CA THR A 588 6.99 -2.77 21.48
C THR A 588 8.22 -1.97 21.88
N LEU A 589 8.01 -0.68 22.18
CA LEU A 589 8.90 0.09 23.03
C LEU A 589 9.28 -0.77 24.23
N VAL A 590 10.57 -1.01 24.41
CA VAL A 590 11.14 -1.44 25.68
C VAL A 590 10.92 -0.30 26.67
N ALA A 591 9.71 -0.23 27.23
CA ALA A 591 9.38 0.67 28.32
C ALA A 591 9.89 0.04 29.62
N GLY A 592 11.00 0.61 30.12
CA GLY A 592 11.45 0.60 31.52
C GLY A 592 11.07 -0.60 32.39
N ALA A 593 11.94 -1.62 32.43
CA ALA A 593 11.99 -2.52 33.57
C ALA A 593 12.44 -1.73 34.81
N SER A 594 11.46 -1.29 35.61
CA SER A 594 11.69 -0.79 36.95
C SER A 594 12.16 -1.95 37.82
N PHE A 595 13.46 -1.94 38.15
CA PHE A 595 14.08 -2.84 39.10
C PHE A 595 13.42 -2.67 40.48
N TRP A 596 12.60 -3.65 40.88
CA TRP A 596 12.34 -3.91 42.30
C TRP A 596 13.19 -5.10 42.72
N ILE A 597 14.28 -4.80 43.41
CA ILE A 597 15.10 -5.78 44.13
C ILE A 597 14.28 -6.26 45.33
N ILE A 598 13.74 -7.48 45.25
CA ILE A 598 13.37 -8.24 46.45
C ILE A 598 14.57 -9.12 46.79
N LEU A 599 15.28 -8.73 47.84
CA LEU A 599 16.33 -9.51 48.47
C LEU A 599 15.67 -10.74 49.14
N ALA A 600 15.76 -11.90 48.49
CA ALA A 600 15.45 -13.18 49.14
C ALA A 600 16.75 -13.80 49.65
N VAL A 601 16.92 -13.73 50.96
CA VAL A 601 18.00 -14.36 51.71
C VAL A 601 17.82 -15.89 51.64
N CYS A 602 18.73 -16.58 50.97
CA CYS A 602 18.86 -18.03 51.07
C CYS A 602 19.43 -18.40 52.44
N THR A 603 18.59 -18.92 53.34
CA THR A 603 19.06 -19.71 54.50
C THR A 603 18.98 -21.19 54.17
N SER A 604 20.15 -21.80 54.06
CA SER A 604 20.37 -23.24 53.97
C SER A 604 19.90 -23.94 55.25
N SER A 605 19.16 -25.03 55.14
CA SER A 605 19.02 -26.02 56.23
C SER A 605 18.74 -27.40 55.64
N THR A 606 19.80 -28.19 55.62
CA THR A 606 19.83 -29.65 55.57
C THR A 606 19.05 -30.25 56.72
N LEU A 607 18.27 -31.30 56.48
CA LEU A 607 17.76 -32.17 57.54
C LEU A 607 17.88 -33.64 57.12
N LEU A 608 18.81 -34.31 57.81
CA LEU A 608 18.95 -35.76 57.87
C LEU A 608 17.79 -36.37 58.67
N VAL A 609 17.37 -37.55 58.25
CA VAL A 609 16.48 -38.46 58.98
C VAL A 609 17.28 -39.26 60.01
N GLY A 610 16.75 -39.44 61.23
CA GLY A 610 17.23 -40.47 62.15
C GLY A 610 16.76 -40.37 63.62
N ASN A 611 15.72 -41.14 63.96
CA ASN A 611 15.44 -41.86 65.22
C ASN A 611 15.84 -41.24 66.58
N ILE A 612 14.84 -40.89 67.41
CA ILE A 612 14.16 -41.67 68.48
C ILE A 612 13.02 -40.81 69.01
#